data_AF-A0A376LM94-F1
#
_entry.id   AF-A0A376LM94-F1
#
_cell.length_a   1.000
_cell.length_b   1.000
_cell.length_c   1.000
_cell.angle_alpha   90.00
_cell.angle_beta   90.00
_cell.angle_gamma   90.00
#
_symmetry.space_group_name_H-M   'P 1'
#
loop_
_entity.id
_entity.type
_entity.pdbx_description
1 polymer ?
#
loop_
_entity_poly.entity_id
_entity_poly.type
_entity_poly.pdbx_seq_one_letter_code
_entity_poly.pdbx_strand_id
1 'polypeptide(L)'
;MTRFMNLAFQHMADTAERLNEFPEQFEPLFGLREVDGSELTIVEEWCFGYMRGVALSDWSTLPDSLKPALEAIALHGTEENFERVEKMSPEAFEESVDAIRLAALDLHAYWMAHPQEKAVQQPIKAEEKPGRNDPCPCGSGKKFKQCCLH
;
A
#
# COMPACT_ATOMS: atom_id res chain seq x y z
N MET A 1 12.88 -17.08 12.72
CA MET A 1 11.96 -16.49 11.71
C MET A 1 10.49 -16.70 12.05
N THR A 2 10.05 -17.89 12.48
CA THR A 2 8.63 -18.16 12.78
C THR A 2 7.99 -17.22 13.82
N ARG A 3 8.70 -16.89 14.92
CA ARG A 3 8.18 -15.98 15.95
C ARG A 3 7.90 -14.56 15.44
N PHE A 4 8.79 -14.02 14.61
CA PHE A 4 8.63 -12.69 14.04
C PHE A 4 7.39 -12.61 13.15
N MET A 5 7.25 -13.56 12.21
CA MET A 5 6.10 -13.62 11.31
C MET A 5 4.79 -13.76 12.09
N ASN A 6 4.76 -14.59 13.14
CA ASN A 6 3.57 -14.76 13.98
C ASN A 6 3.16 -13.44 14.67
N LEU A 7 4.12 -12.72 15.26
CA LEU A 7 3.85 -11.44 15.91
C LEU A 7 3.40 -10.38 14.90
N ALA A 8 4.00 -10.36 13.70
CA ALA A 8 3.60 -9.43 12.65
C ALA A 8 2.15 -9.69 12.20
N PHE A 9 1.77 -10.94 11.96
CA PHE A 9 0.39 -11.27 11.60
C PHE A 9 -0.60 -11.01 12.73
N GLN A 10 -0.20 -11.27 13.99
CA GLN A 10 -1.04 -10.92 15.13
C GLN A 10 -1.27 -9.41 15.18
N HIS A 11 -0.22 -8.60 15.05
CA HIS A 11 -0.35 -7.14 15.01
C HIS A 11 -1.25 -6.65 13.86
N MET A 12 -1.12 -7.24 12.67
CA MET A 12 -1.99 -6.94 11.53
C MET A 12 -3.46 -7.29 11.84
N ALA A 13 -3.71 -8.45 12.46
CA ALA A 13 -5.05 -8.88 12.83
C ALA A 13 -5.66 -7.97 13.91
N ASP A 14 -4.91 -7.64 14.95
CA ASP A 14 -5.33 -6.73 16.02
C ASP A 14 -5.65 -5.33 15.47
N THR A 15 -4.86 -4.87 14.49
CA THR A 15 -5.09 -3.57 13.82
C THR A 15 -6.38 -3.62 12.98
N ALA A 16 -6.59 -4.69 12.23
CA ALA A 16 -7.79 -4.87 11.43
C ALA A 16 -9.05 -4.99 12.31
N GLU A 17 -9.00 -5.75 13.41
CA GLU A 17 -10.09 -5.84 14.38
C GLU A 17 -10.41 -4.48 14.98
N ARG A 18 -9.38 -3.74 15.41
CA ARG A 18 -9.55 -2.39 15.98
C ARG A 18 -10.19 -1.42 14.99
N LEU A 19 -9.74 -1.41 13.74
CA LEU A 19 -10.32 -0.56 12.70
C LEU A 19 -11.78 -0.90 12.38
N ASN A 20 -12.18 -2.17 12.52
CA ASN A 20 -13.55 -2.62 12.23
C ASN A 20 -14.51 -2.47 13.41
N GLU A 21 -14.08 -2.88 14.61
CA GLU A 21 -14.96 -3.03 15.77
C GLU A 21 -14.81 -1.90 16.80
N PHE A 22 -13.62 -1.29 16.87
CA PHE A 22 -13.28 -0.27 17.88
C PHE A 22 -12.48 0.91 17.28
N PRO A 23 -12.99 1.57 16.21
CA PRO A 23 -12.26 2.61 15.49
C PRO A 23 -11.87 3.80 16.39
N GLU A 24 -12.63 4.07 17.45
CA GLU A 24 -12.33 5.09 18.46
C GLU A 24 -11.06 4.80 19.28
N GLN A 25 -10.56 3.56 19.23
CA GLN A 25 -9.33 3.16 19.91
C GLN A 25 -8.14 3.04 18.95
N PHE A 26 -8.34 3.22 17.65
CA PHE A 26 -7.25 3.17 16.67
C PHE A 26 -6.35 4.40 16.82
N GLU A 27 -5.04 4.16 16.90
CA GLU A 27 -4.00 5.18 16.86
C GLU A 27 -2.89 4.72 15.91
N PRO A 28 -2.41 5.58 14.99
CA PRO A 28 -1.22 5.27 14.21
C PRO A 28 0.01 5.18 15.13
N LEU A 29 0.80 4.12 14.95
CA LEU A 29 2.03 3.93 15.72
C LEU A 29 3.17 4.73 15.09
N PHE A 30 3.35 5.96 15.56
CA PHE A 30 4.47 6.80 15.15
C PHE A 30 5.75 6.47 15.90
N GLY A 31 6.88 6.69 15.23
CA GLY A 31 8.19 6.60 15.86
C GLY A 31 8.45 7.80 16.76
N LEU A 32 9.33 7.65 17.74
CA LEU A 32 9.85 8.75 18.53
C LEU A 32 11.37 8.81 18.38
N ARG A 33 11.92 10.02 18.27
CA ARG A 33 13.35 10.26 18.23
C ARG A 33 13.73 11.34 19.23
N GLU A 34 14.65 11.03 20.13
CA GLU A 34 15.23 12.03 21.03
C GLU A 34 16.32 12.83 20.32
N VAL A 35 16.20 14.15 20.35
CA VAL A 35 17.19 15.10 19.83
C VAL A 35 17.35 16.23 20.84
N ASP A 36 18.58 16.43 21.34
CA ASP A 36 18.92 17.47 22.32
C ASP A 36 17.99 17.51 23.56
N GLY A 37 17.56 16.33 24.03
CA GLY A 37 16.66 16.18 25.18
C GLY A 37 15.18 16.47 24.91
N SER A 38 14.80 16.65 23.63
CA SER A 38 13.41 16.78 23.18
C SER A 38 13.00 15.53 22.40
N GLU A 39 11.81 14.99 22.69
CA GLU A 39 11.22 13.90 21.89
C GLU A 39 10.51 14.46 20.66
N LEU A 40 10.90 13.97 19.48
CA LEU A 40 10.30 14.31 18.20
C LEU A 40 9.50 13.12 17.67
N THR A 41 8.24 13.39 17.30
CA THR A 41 7.38 12.40 16.63
C THR A 41 7.80 12.25 15.17
N ILE A 42 8.04 11.01 14.76
CA ILE A 42 8.41 10.61 13.40
C ILE A 42 7.19 9.94 12.77
N VAL A 43 6.55 10.66 11.85
CA VAL A 43 5.30 10.23 11.17
C VAL A 43 5.58 9.63 9.79
N GLU A 44 6.71 9.98 9.20
CA GLU A 44 7.05 9.70 7.81
C GLU A 44 7.10 8.20 7.55
N GLU A 45 7.72 7.43 8.44
CA GLU A 45 7.82 5.96 8.29
C GLU A 45 6.44 5.29 8.19
N TRP A 46 5.48 5.76 8.99
CA TRP A 46 4.11 5.26 8.96
C TRP A 46 3.41 5.69 7.67
N CYS A 47 3.51 6.97 7.30
CA CYS A 47 2.87 7.52 6.11
C CYS A 47 3.44 6.94 4.81
N PHE A 48 4.76 6.74 4.71
CA PHE A 48 5.39 6.04 3.59
C PHE A 48 4.90 4.59 3.48
N GLY A 49 4.79 3.88 4.61
CA GLY A 49 4.21 2.54 4.65
C GLY A 49 2.77 2.53 4.12
N TYR A 50 1.96 3.50 4.54
CA TYR A 50 0.59 3.66 4.08
C TYR A 50 0.52 3.92 2.57
N MET A 51 1.30 4.88 2.04
CA MET A 51 1.32 5.22 0.62
C MET A 51 1.84 4.06 -0.25
N ARG A 52 2.78 3.26 0.27
CA ARG A 52 3.17 2.00 -0.38
C ARG A 52 2.01 1.00 -0.44
N GLY A 53 1.20 0.92 0.61
CA GLY A 53 -0.04 0.12 0.63
C GLY A 53 -1.07 0.61 -0.39
N VAL A 54 -1.27 1.93 -0.49
CA VAL A 54 -2.12 2.56 -1.51
C VAL A 54 -1.71 2.13 -2.92
N ALA A 55 -0.39 2.12 -3.21
CA ALA A 55 0.14 1.71 -4.51
C ALA A 55 -0.09 0.23 -4.86
N LEU A 56 -0.55 -0.62 -3.92
CA LEU A 56 -0.83 -2.03 -4.17
C LEU A 56 -2.26 -2.30 -4.68
N SER A 57 -3.16 -1.31 -4.64
CA SER A 57 -4.53 -1.47 -5.15
C SER A 57 -4.97 -0.28 -5.99
N ASP A 58 -6.13 -0.41 -6.64
CA ASP A 58 -6.72 0.69 -7.40
C ASP A 58 -7.47 1.65 -6.47
N TRP A 59 -6.97 2.88 -6.38
CA TRP A 59 -7.56 3.99 -5.62
C TRP A 59 -8.22 5.04 -6.52
N SER A 60 -8.28 4.81 -7.84
CA SER A 60 -8.83 5.78 -8.81
C SER A 60 -10.31 6.11 -8.60
N THR A 61 -11.02 5.25 -7.87
CA THR A 61 -12.44 5.38 -7.51
C THR A 61 -12.68 6.07 -6.18
N LEU A 62 -11.64 6.58 -5.51
CA LEU A 62 -11.79 7.37 -4.29
C LEU A 62 -12.55 8.69 -4.61
N PRO A 63 -13.65 9.01 -3.90
CA PRO A 63 -14.44 10.19 -4.18
C PRO A 63 -13.67 11.47 -3.82
N ASP A 64 -13.99 12.57 -4.51
CA ASP A 64 -13.35 13.87 -4.28
C ASP A 64 -13.42 14.34 -2.83
N SER A 65 -14.51 13.98 -2.11
CA SER A 65 -14.68 14.32 -0.70
C SER A 65 -13.65 13.69 0.23
N LEU A 66 -13.01 12.58 -0.17
CA LEU A 66 -12.00 11.85 0.63
C LEU A 66 -10.57 12.07 0.14
N LYS A 67 -10.38 12.78 -0.99
CA LYS A 67 -9.03 13.17 -1.44
C LYS A 67 -8.24 13.94 -0.38
N PRO A 68 -8.83 14.89 0.38
CA PRO A 68 -8.11 15.57 1.45
C PRO A 68 -7.59 14.62 2.55
N ALA A 69 -8.32 13.54 2.85
CA ALA A 69 -7.87 12.55 3.82
C ALA A 69 -6.64 11.78 3.29
N LEU A 70 -6.66 11.35 2.03
CA LEU A 70 -5.49 10.72 1.42
C LEU A 70 -4.30 11.70 1.33
N GLU A 71 -4.56 12.96 0.99
CA GLU A 71 -3.54 14.01 0.93
C GLU A 71 -2.91 14.30 2.29
N ALA A 72 -3.66 14.24 3.39
CA ALA A 72 -3.14 14.41 4.74
C ALA A 72 -2.07 13.35 5.08
N ILE A 73 -2.30 12.10 4.67
CA ILE A 73 -1.31 11.01 4.83
C ILE A 73 -0.17 11.17 3.82
N ALA A 74 -0.48 11.46 2.55
CA ALA A 74 0.51 11.61 1.49
C ALA A 74 1.48 12.77 1.73
N LEU A 75 1.04 13.82 2.43
CA LEU A 75 1.88 14.96 2.81
C LEU A 75 3.18 14.53 3.52
N HIS A 76 3.10 13.50 4.36
CA HIS A 76 4.25 12.95 5.09
C HIS A 76 4.76 11.63 4.50
N GLY A 77 4.10 11.11 3.46
CA GLY A 77 4.33 9.77 2.91
C GLY A 77 4.90 9.74 1.50
N THR A 78 5.25 10.90 0.92
CA THR A 78 5.85 10.98 -0.43
C THR A 78 7.01 11.98 -0.49
N GLU A 79 8.02 11.69 -1.31
CA GLU A 79 9.24 12.50 -1.42
C GLU A 79 8.96 13.89 -2.02
N GLU A 80 7.94 14.01 -2.87
CA GLU A 80 7.56 15.28 -3.50
C GLU A 80 7.11 16.34 -2.48
N ASN A 81 6.71 15.92 -1.27
CA ASN A 81 6.26 16.81 -0.22
C ASN A 81 7.37 17.21 0.76
N PHE A 82 8.60 16.69 0.64
CA PHE A 82 9.68 16.99 1.60
C PHE A 82 9.97 18.49 1.75
N GLU A 83 10.13 19.20 0.63
CA GLU A 83 10.34 20.65 0.68
C GLU A 83 9.15 21.40 1.29
N ARG A 84 7.93 20.87 1.12
CA ARG A 84 6.72 21.49 1.67
C ARG A 84 6.68 21.33 3.18
N VAL A 85 6.98 20.14 3.69
CA VAL A 85 7.03 19.83 5.12
C VAL A 85 8.15 20.61 5.81
N GLU A 86 9.35 20.67 5.22
CA GLU A 86 10.49 21.43 5.77
C GLU A 86 10.19 22.93 5.95
N LYS A 87 9.31 23.49 5.10
CA LYS A 87 8.93 24.91 5.13
C LYS A 87 7.72 25.19 6.03
N MET A 88 7.14 24.19 6.69
CA MET A 88 5.98 24.39 7.57
C MET A 88 6.38 25.10 8.87
N SER A 89 5.44 25.87 9.43
CA SER A 89 5.57 26.28 10.82
C SER A 89 5.35 25.07 11.74
N PRO A 90 5.88 25.11 12.98
CA PRO A 90 5.65 24.05 13.95
C PRO A 90 4.15 23.75 14.17
N GLU A 91 3.31 24.78 14.22
CA GLU A 91 1.87 24.65 14.42
C GLU A 91 1.18 23.98 13.22
N ALA A 92 1.55 24.37 12.00
CA ALA A 92 1.03 23.75 10.78
C ALA A 92 1.47 22.28 10.66
N PHE A 93 2.68 21.96 11.11
CA PHE A 93 3.17 20.58 11.18
C PHE A 93 2.35 19.77 12.19
N GLU A 94 2.14 20.28 13.41
CA GLU A 94 1.32 19.62 14.44
C GLU A 94 -0.12 19.35 13.95
N GLU A 95 -0.78 20.36 13.37
CA GLU A 95 -2.11 20.20 12.77
C GLU A 95 -2.14 19.12 11.67
N SER A 96 -1.08 19.06 10.85
CA SER A 96 -0.97 18.06 9.80
C SER A 96 -0.77 16.64 10.34
N VAL A 97 -0.11 16.49 11.49
CA VAL A 97 0.08 15.21 12.18
C VAL A 97 -1.23 14.75 12.81
N ASP A 98 -1.94 15.65 13.50
CA ASP A 98 -3.23 15.36 14.13
C ASP A 98 -4.29 14.89 13.13
N ALA A 99 -4.22 15.38 11.88
CA ALA A 99 -5.13 14.97 10.82
C ALA A 99 -4.96 13.49 10.38
N ILE A 100 -3.78 12.89 10.58
CA ILE A 100 -3.45 11.54 10.04
C ILE A 100 -4.39 10.48 10.61
N ARG A 101 -4.68 10.52 11.91
CA ARG A 101 -5.52 9.52 12.58
C ARG A 101 -6.92 9.48 11.96
N LEU A 102 -7.57 10.65 11.87
CA LEU A 102 -8.92 10.76 11.33
C LEU A 102 -8.95 10.42 9.83
N ALA A 103 -7.94 10.86 9.08
CA ALA A 103 -7.81 10.51 7.68
C ALA A 103 -7.76 9.00 7.44
N ALA A 104 -6.97 8.26 8.23
CA ALA A 104 -6.89 6.80 8.13
C ALA A 104 -8.24 6.14 8.44
N LEU A 105 -8.97 6.64 9.43
CA LEU A 105 -10.30 6.14 9.80
C LEU A 105 -11.34 6.42 8.70
N ASP A 106 -11.37 7.62 8.13
CA ASP A 106 -12.31 7.99 7.06
C ASP A 106 -12.07 7.14 5.80
N LEU A 107 -10.81 6.95 5.42
CA LEU A 107 -10.44 6.11 4.29
C LEU A 107 -10.80 4.63 4.53
N HIS A 108 -10.51 4.11 5.73
CA HIS A 108 -10.87 2.75 6.10
C HIS A 108 -12.39 2.54 6.05
N ALA A 109 -13.17 3.44 6.66
CA ALA A 109 -14.62 3.37 6.69
C ALA A 109 -15.23 3.36 5.28
N TYR A 110 -14.71 4.20 4.38
CA TYR A 110 -15.14 4.20 2.98
C TYR A 110 -14.88 2.86 2.29
N TRP A 111 -13.67 2.33 2.39
CA TRP A 111 -13.30 1.08 1.71
C TRP A 111 -14.01 -0.16 2.28
N MET A 112 -14.34 -0.17 3.57
CA MET A 112 -15.17 -1.22 4.16
C MET A 112 -16.62 -1.15 3.69
N ALA A 113 -17.15 0.05 3.46
CA ALA A 113 -18.49 0.25 2.90
C ALA A 113 -18.55 0.03 1.38
N HIS A 114 -17.42 0.13 0.67
CA HIS A 114 -17.32 -0.02 -0.77
C HIS A 114 -16.24 -1.05 -1.16
N PRO A 115 -16.49 -2.35 -0.93
CA PRO A 115 -15.54 -3.39 -1.30
C PRO A 115 -15.26 -3.33 -2.80
N GLN A 116 -13.98 -3.13 -3.16
CA GLN A 116 -13.54 -3.22 -4.54
C GLN A 116 -13.88 -4.61 -5.09
N GLU A 117 -14.54 -4.67 -6.25
CA GLU A 117 -14.73 -5.93 -6.94
C GLU A 117 -13.35 -6.50 -7.28
N LYS A 118 -13.02 -7.65 -6.69
CA LYS A 118 -11.78 -8.35 -7.04
C LYS A 118 -11.87 -8.69 -8.52
N ALA A 119 -11.01 -8.07 -9.33
CA ALA A 119 -10.85 -8.48 -10.72
C ALA A 119 -10.57 -9.99 -10.73
N VAL A 120 -11.51 -10.76 -11.29
CA VAL A 120 -11.37 -12.21 -11.40
C VAL A 120 -10.17 -12.45 -12.29
N GLN A 121 -9.07 -12.93 -11.71
CA GLN A 121 -7.92 -13.34 -12.52
C GLN A 121 -8.38 -14.46 -13.43
N GLN A 122 -8.49 -14.16 -14.73
CA GLN A 122 -8.80 -15.18 -15.70
C GLN A 122 -7.61 -16.15 -15.78
N PRO A 123 -7.85 -17.47 -15.88
CA PRO A 123 -6.78 -18.43 -16.08
C PRO A 123 -5.95 -18.00 -17.29
N ILE A 124 -4.62 -17.91 -17.13
CA ILE A 124 -3.73 -17.70 -18.26
C ILE A 124 -3.94 -18.88 -19.20
N LYS A 125 -4.58 -18.63 -20.34
CA LYS A 125 -4.76 -19.65 -21.37
C LYS A 125 -3.38 -19.90 -21.95
N ALA A 126 -2.83 -21.08 -21.70
CA ALA A 126 -1.57 -21.47 -22.33
C ALA A 126 -1.75 -21.35 -23.85
N GLU A 127 -0.80 -20.66 -24.50
CA GLU A 127 -0.74 -20.66 -25.97
C GLU A 127 -0.67 -22.11 -26.47
N GLU A 128 -1.27 -22.37 -27.64
CA GLU A 128 -1.19 -23.70 -28.25
C GLU A 128 0.27 -24.06 -28.46
N LYS A 129 0.72 -25.11 -27.76
CA LYS A 129 2.09 -25.60 -27.91
C LYS A 129 2.23 -26.13 -29.34
N PRO A 130 3.29 -25.74 -30.07
CA PRO A 130 3.53 -26.27 -31.42
C PRO A 130 3.60 -27.80 -31.33
N GLY A 131 2.86 -28.47 -32.20
CA GLY A 131 2.89 -29.91 -32.34
C GLY A 131 4.31 -30.37 -32.68
N ARG A 132 4.66 -31.60 -32.30
CA ARG A 132 5.99 -32.19 -32.50
C ARG A 132 6.53 -32.03 -33.93
N ASN A 133 5.65 -32.06 -34.94
CA ASN A 133 6.04 -31.96 -36.35
C ASN A 133 5.84 -30.55 -36.96
N ASP A 134 5.32 -29.59 -36.21
CA ASP A 134 4.99 -28.25 -36.72
C ASP A 134 6.26 -27.41 -36.90
N PRO A 135 6.23 -26.33 -37.69
CA PRO A 135 7.33 -25.39 -37.81
C PRO A 135 7.75 -24.85 -36.43
N CYS A 136 9.05 -24.82 -36.16
CA CYS A 136 9.57 -24.34 -34.89
C CYS A 136 9.39 -22.81 -34.77
N PRO A 137 8.83 -22.28 -33.67
CA PRO A 137 8.59 -20.85 -33.50
C PRO A 137 9.87 -20.00 -33.37
N CYS A 138 11.06 -20.60 -33.25
CA CYS A 138 12.33 -19.87 -33.18
C CYS A 138 12.83 -19.33 -34.53
N GLY A 139 12.08 -19.52 -35.63
CA GLY A 139 12.45 -19.02 -36.95
C GLY A 139 13.50 -19.84 -37.71
N SER A 140 13.88 -21.02 -37.20
CA SER A 140 14.92 -21.87 -37.81
C SER A 140 14.50 -22.58 -39.11
N GLY A 141 13.20 -22.55 -39.45
CA GLY A 141 12.62 -23.28 -40.59
C GLY A 141 12.54 -24.81 -40.40
N LYS A 142 12.96 -25.34 -39.24
CA LYS A 142 12.92 -26.79 -38.92
C LYS A 142 11.63 -27.17 -38.19
N LYS A 143 11.28 -28.47 -38.20
CA LYS A 143 10.19 -29.00 -37.37
C LYS A 143 10.54 -28.87 -35.88
N PHE A 144 9.55 -28.65 -35.02
CA PHE A 144 9.74 -28.42 -33.58
C PHE A 144 10.57 -29.54 -32.92
N LYS A 145 10.30 -30.82 -33.27
CA LYS A 145 11.09 -32.00 -32.83
C LYS A 145 12.56 -32.03 -33.22
N GLN A 146 12.98 -31.22 -34.17
CA GLN A 146 14.36 -31.17 -34.68
C GLN A 146 15.05 -29.86 -34.30
N CYS A 147 14.44 -29.07 -33.41
CA CYS A 147 14.94 -27.77 -33.00
C CYS A 147 14.79 -27.56 -31.49
N CYS A 148 13.66 -27.03 -31.05
CA CYS A 148 13.46 -26.58 -29.66
C CYS A 148 12.73 -27.60 -28.76
N LEU A 149 12.35 -28.78 -29.28
CA LEU A 149 11.75 -29.86 -28.48
C LEU A 149 12.82 -30.77 -27.84
N HIS A 150 13.84 -30.17 -27.25
CA HIS A 150 14.92 -30.86 -26.56
C HIS A 150 15.25 -30.14 -25.26
#